data_AF-A0AA36BWP6-F1
#
_entry.id   AF-A0AA36BWP6-F1
#
_cell.length_a   1.000
_cell.length_b   1.000
_cell.length_c   1.000
_cell.angle_alpha   90.00
_cell.angle_beta   90.00
_cell.angle_gamma   90.00
#
_symmetry.space_group_name_H-M   'P 1'
#
loop_
_entity.id
_entity.type
_entity.pdbx_description
1 polymer ?
#
loop_
_entity_poly.entity_id
_entity_poly.type
_entity_poly.pdbx_seq_one_letter_code
_entity_poly.pdbx_strand_id
1 'polypeptide(L)'
;MADPKYANLPGIDLNSPDVYETSELPEDDQNTRPEQEEIHSDAIERVNLDSKTAYKRFKGTVLDASNADFSGRIQKQRNTGYDIIKNEYEMVWNSLTYFEGTSNYSQKVVDLPVITVVYQ
;
A
#
# COMPACT_ATOMS: atom_id res chain seq x y z
N MET A 1 -60.82 -15.56 17.40
CA MET A 1 -62.30 -15.40 17.32
C MET A 1 -62.54 -14.04 16.67
N ALA A 2 -63.42 -13.96 15.67
CA ALA A 2 -63.68 -12.69 14.98
C ALA A 2 -64.47 -11.74 15.89
N ASP A 3 -64.12 -10.46 15.86
CA ASP A 3 -64.78 -9.45 16.68
C ASP A 3 -66.26 -9.31 16.27
N PRO A 4 -67.21 -9.30 17.22
CA PRO A 4 -68.64 -9.24 16.93
C PRO A 4 -69.07 -7.97 16.19
N LYS A 5 -68.23 -6.92 16.23
CA LYS A 5 -68.42 -5.67 15.51
C LYS A 5 -68.28 -5.83 13.99
N TYR A 6 -67.47 -6.78 13.53
CA TYR A 6 -67.13 -6.96 12.11
C TYR A 6 -67.64 -8.28 11.51
N ALA A 7 -68.20 -9.17 12.33
CA ALA A 7 -68.60 -10.53 11.95
C ALA A 7 -69.63 -10.64 10.81
N ASN A 8 -70.48 -9.62 10.60
CA ASN A 8 -71.57 -9.66 9.63
C ASN A 8 -71.36 -8.74 8.41
N LEU A 9 -70.17 -8.12 8.29
CA LEU A 9 -69.88 -7.19 7.20
C LEU A 9 -69.31 -7.94 5.99
N PRO A 10 -69.93 -7.82 4.80
CA PRO A 10 -69.41 -8.45 3.60
C PRO A 10 -68.11 -7.76 3.15
N GLY A 11 -67.14 -8.54 2.69
CA GLY A 11 -65.90 -8.02 2.10
C GLY A 11 -64.81 -7.61 3.10
N ILE A 12 -64.96 -7.93 4.39
CA ILE A 12 -63.87 -7.78 5.37
C ILE A 12 -63.00 -9.03 5.36
N ASP A 13 -61.70 -8.84 5.17
CA ASP A 13 -60.71 -9.90 5.34
C ASP A 13 -60.44 -10.12 6.84
N LEU A 14 -60.75 -11.33 7.31
CA LEU A 14 -60.57 -11.73 8.71
C LEU A 14 -59.27 -12.53 8.92
N ASN A 15 -58.57 -12.85 7.82
CA ASN A 15 -57.40 -13.74 7.84
C ASN A 15 -56.09 -12.97 7.63
N SER A 16 -56.15 -11.73 7.16
CA SER A 16 -54.98 -10.88 7.05
C SER A 16 -54.49 -10.44 8.42
N PRO A 17 -53.16 -10.35 8.64
CA PRO A 17 -52.62 -9.78 9.86
C PRO A 17 -52.92 -8.28 9.92
N ASP A 18 -53.25 -7.78 11.11
CA ASP A 18 -53.48 -6.34 11.32
C ASP A 18 -52.18 -5.52 11.27
N VAL A 19 -51.03 -6.15 11.53
CA VAL A 19 -49.70 -5.52 11.57
C VAL A 19 -48.78 -6.23 10.58
N TYR A 20 -48.10 -5.44 9.75
CA TYR A 20 -47.10 -5.90 8.80
C TYR A 20 -45.75 -5.36 9.21
N GLU A 21 -44.96 -6.20 9.85
CA GLU A 21 -43.59 -5.90 10.25
C GLU A 21 -42.62 -6.85 9.55
N THR A 22 -41.37 -6.41 9.43
CA THR A 22 -40.27 -7.21 8.92
C THR A 22 -39.79 -8.15 10.04
N SER A 23 -39.41 -9.38 9.68
CA SER A 23 -38.76 -10.31 10.61
C SER A 23 -37.29 -9.93 10.79
N GLU A 24 -37.03 -8.70 11.24
CA GLU A 24 -35.67 -8.20 11.43
C GLU A 24 -35.03 -8.80 12.68
N LEU A 25 -33.75 -9.14 12.57
CA LEU A 25 -32.93 -9.46 13.72
C LEU A 25 -32.70 -8.19 14.55
N PRO A 26 -32.49 -8.31 15.88
CA PRO A 26 -32.08 -7.18 16.72
C PRO A 26 -30.87 -6.45 16.10
N GLU A 27 -30.81 -5.12 16.22
CA GLU A 27 -29.70 -4.30 15.67
C GLU A 27 -28.31 -4.82 16.10
N ASP A 28 -28.20 -5.31 17.34
CA ASP A 28 -26.97 -5.89 17.88
C ASP A 28 -26.53 -7.19 17.16
N ASP A 29 -27.49 -7.93 16.60
CA ASP A 29 -27.28 -9.17 15.83
C ASP A 29 -27.17 -8.93 14.32
N GLN A 30 -27.35 -7.68 13.85
CA GLN A 30 -27.19 -7.29 12.43
C GLN A 30 -25.73 -7.06 12.03
N ASN A 31 -24.76 -7.43 12.87
CA ASN A 31 -23.34 -7.31 12.55
C ASN A 31 -22.89 -8.37 11.52
N THR A 32 -23.46 -8.33 10.32
CA THR A 32 -22.74 -8.71 9.11
C THR A 32 -21.60 -7.71 8.97
N ARG A 33 -20.44 -8.06 9.55
CA ARG A 33 -19.15 -7.44 9.24
C ARG A 33 -19.17 -7.14 7.75
N PRO A 34 -18.97 -5.87 7.31
CA PRO A 34 -18.95 -5.56 5.89
C PRO A 34 -18.01 -6.58 5.25
N GLU A 35 -18.63 -7.37 4.38
CA GLU A 35 -18.00 -8.57 3.85
C GLU A 35 -16.67 -8.14 3.24
N GLN A 36 -15.68 -9.00 3.42
CA GLN A 36 -14.30 -8.81 3.01
C GLN A 36 -14.14 -8.68 1.47
N GLU A 37 -15.20 -8.38 0.75
CA GLU A 37 -15.25 -8.29 -0.71
C GLU A 37 -14.51 -7.06 -1.24
N GLU A 38 -14.62 -5.88 -0.61
CA GLU A 38 -13.78 -4.73 -0.98
C GLU A 38 -12.29 -4.96 -0.70
N ILE A 39 -12.02 -5.91 0.19
CA ILE A 39 -10.68 -6.29 0.60
C ILE A 39 -10.07 -7.20 -0.50
N HIS A 40 -10.78 -8.15 -1.07
CA HIS A 40 -10.22 -9.11 -2.02
C HIS A 40 -10.39 -8.70 -3.50
N SER A 41 -9.62 -7.70 -3.96
CA SER A 41 -9.50 -7.41 -5.40
C SER A 41 -8.28 -8.09 -6.03
N ASP A 42 -8.44 -8.83 -7.11
CA ASP A 42 -7.34 -9.49 -7.84
C ASP A 42 -6.35 -8.50 -8.48
N ALA A 43 -6.73 -7.23 -8.63
CA ALA A 43 -5.91 -6.17 -9.22
C ALA A 43 -4.99 -5.44 -8.22
N ILE A 44 -5.10 -5.71 -6.91
CA ILE A 44 -4.33 -4.99 -5.87
C ILE A 44 -3.47 -5.98 -5.09
N GLU A 45 -2.15 -5.78 -5.14
CA GLU A 45 -1.22 -6.50 -4.27
C GLU A 45 -1.27 -5.97 -2.84
N ARG A 46 -1.30 -6.88 -1.87
CA ARG A 46 -1.35 -6.56 -0.45
C ARG A 46 -0.04 -6.90 0.21
N VAL A 47 0.69 -5.85 0.57
CA VAL A 47 1.97 -6.00 1.29
C VAL A 47 1.71 -5.90 2.79
N ASN A 48 1.99 -6.99 3.52
CA ASN A 48 1.93 -6.99 4.97
C ASN A 48 3.09 -6.17 5.54
N LEU A 49 2.78 -5.04 6.17
CA LEU A 49 3.77 -4.19 6.80
C LEU A 49 4.10 -4.71 8.20
N ASP A 50 5.29 -5.26 8.39
CA ASP A 50 5.83 -5.54 9.71
C ASP A 50 6.73 -4.39 10.19
N SER A 51 6.29 -3.69 11.23
CA SER A 51 7.00 -2.56 11.81
C SER A 51 8.39 -2.93 12.32
N LYS A 52 8.59 -4.18 12.80
CA LYS A 52 9.88 -4.61 13.37
C LYS A 52 10.92 -4.81 12.28
N THR A 53 10.57 -5.46 11.19
CA THR A 53 11.46 -5.61 10.02
C THR A 53 11.70 -4.28 9.34
N ALA A 54 10.68 -3.44 9.17
CA ALA A 54 10.84 -2.10 8.61
C ALA A 54 11.82 -1.26 9.43
N TYR A 55 11.67 -1.23 10.76
CA TYR A 55 12.60 -0.53 11.64
C TYR A 55 14.03 -1.04 11.49
N LYS A 56 14.24 -2.36 11.47
CA LYS A 56 15.59 -2.95 11.30
C LYS A 56 16.24 -2.54 9.98
N ARG A 57 15.47 -2.38 8.90
CA ARG A 57 15.99 -1.98 7.57
C ARG A 57 16.51 -0.55 7.58
N PHE A 58 15.79 0.38 8.21
CA PHE A 58 16.18 1.79 8.27
C PHE A 58 17.03 2.13 9.51
N LYS A 59 17.30 1.16 10.39
CA LYS A 59 18.13 1.39 11.56
C LYS A 59 19.58 1.64 11.12
N GLY A 60 20.09 2.83 11.40
CA GLY A 60 21.45 3.24 11.07
C GLY A 60 21.55 4.11 9.82
N THR A 61 20.47 4.26 9.05
CA THR A 61 20.40 5.27 7.99
C THR A 61 20.14 6.64 8.61
N VAL A 62 20.94 7.65 8.26
CA VAL A 62 20.82 9.03 8.77
C VAL A 62 20.51 9.96 7.60
N LEU A 63 19.59 10.89 7.82
CA LEU A 63 19.22 11.94 6.86
C LEU A 63 19.83 13.28 7.31
N ASP A 64 20.40 14.01 6.36
CA ASP A 64 20.81 15.40 6.51
C ASP A 64 19.69 16.33 5.99
N ALA A 65 19.31 17.29 6.83
CA ALA A 65 18.30 18.29 6.55
C ALA A 65 18.89 19.70 6.37
N SER A 66 20.22 19.86 6.43
CA SER A 66 20.90 21.15 6.45
C SER A 66 20.54 22.06 5.26
N ASN A 67 20.35 21.48 4.09
CA ASN A 67 20.06 22.20 2.84
C ASN A 67 18.65 21.91 2.29
N ALA A 68 17.77 21.29 3.07
CA ALA A 68 16.44 20.91 2.63
C ALA A 68 15.52 22.15 2.51
N ASP A 69 15.11 22.50 1.29
CA ASP A 69 14.20 23.63 1.02
C ASP A 69 12.99 23.21 0.17
N PHE A 70 11.81 23.17 0.81
CA PHE A 70 10.52 22.83 0.18
C PHE A 70 9.62 24.05 -0.08
N SER A 71 10.12 25.28 0.13
CA SER A 71 9.32 26.51 0.02
C SER A 71 8.92 26.88 -1.41
N GLY A 72 9.37 26.13 -2.42
CA GLY A 72 9.13 26.43 -3.83
C GLY A 72 9.94 27.64 -4.35
N ARG A 73 10.93 28.10 -3.58
CA ARG A 73 11.80 29.22 -3.96
C ARG A 73 12.60 28.89 -5.22
N ILE A 74 12.46 29.71 -6.26
CA ILE A 74 13.24 29.58 -7.50
C ILE A 74 14.61 30.24 -7.27
N GLN A 75 15.67 29.45 -7.35
CA GLN A 75 17.06 29.92 -7.26
C GLN A 75 17.94 29.26 -8.32
N LYS A 76 19.18 29.75 -8.48
CA LYS A 76 20.13 29.24 -9.49
C LYS A 76 20.62 27.82 -9.16
N GLN A 77 20.73 27.50 -7.88
CA GLN A 77 21.07 26.16 -7.40
C GLN A 77 19.81 25.29 -7.35
N ARG A 78 19.96 23.97 -7.49
CA ARG A 78 18.83 23.05 -7.30
C ARG A 78 18.41 23.05 -5.84
N ASN A 79 17.11 23.20 -5.59
CA ASN A 79 16.54 22.87 -4.29
C ASN A 79 16.52 21.35 -4.16
N THR A 80 17.27 20.83 -3.19
CA THR A 80 17.24 19.42 -2.82
C THR A 80 16.47 19.29 -1.50
N GLY A 81 15.85 18.12 -1.29
CA GLY A 81 15.21 17.79 -0.01
C GLY A 81 16.23 17.25 0.99
N TYR A 82 15.85 16.19 1.70
CA TYR A 82 16.78 15.47 2.57
C TYR A 82 17.83 14.72 1.75
N ASP A 83 19.08 14.84 2.17
CA ASP A 83 20.19 14.07 1.61
C ASP A 83 20.58 12.92 2.55
N ILE A 84 21.04 11.81 1.98
CA ILE A 84 21.59 10.69 2.75
C ILE A 84 23.08 10.97 2.96
N ILE A 85 23.57 10.85 4.20
CA ILE A 85 25.00 10.88 4.49
C ILE A 85 25.61 9.59 3.91
N LYS A 86 26.06 9.64 2.66
CA LYS A 86 26.66 8.48 1.99
C LYS A 86 28.01 8.18 2.64
N ASN A 87 28.17 6.96 3.14
CA ASN A 87 29.47 6.45 3.54
C ASN A 87 30.34 6.19 2.28
N GLU A 88 31.67 6.20 2.42
CA GLU A 88 32.61 6.08 1.30
C GLU A 88 32.32 4.87 0.39
N TYR A 89 31.88 3.75 0.96
CA TYR A 89 31.54 2.52 0.24
C TYR A 89 30.29 2.63 -0.65
N GLU A 90 29.31 3.46 -0.29
CA GLU A 90 28.09 3.68 -1.09
C GLU A 90 28.33 4.63 -2.28
N MET A 91 29.41 5.43 -2.21
CA MET A 91 29.84 6.29 -3.32
C MET A 91 30.56 5.49 -4.42
N VAL A 92 31.29 4.43 -4.05
CA VAL A 92 32.05 3.59 -5.01
C VAL A 92 31.10 2.85 -5.96
N TRP A 93 30.02 2.25 -5.45
CA TRP A 93 29.03 1.56 -6.29
C TRP A 93 28.33 2.48 -7.29
N ASN A 94 27.92 3.68 -6.84
CA ASN A 94 27.26 4.63 -7.71
C ASN A 94 28.23 5.20 -8.77
N SER A 95 29.51 5.44 -8.44
CA SER A 95 30.50 5.91 -9.41
C SER A 95 30.68 4.93 -10.59
N LEU A 96 30.67 3.62 -10.35
CA LEU A 96 30.76 2.60 -11.40
C LEU A 96 29.55 2.63 -12.34
N THR A 97 28.35 2.89 -11.81
CA THR A 97 27.14 3.04 -12.64
C THR A 97 27.11 4.33 -13.47
N TYR A 98 27.81 5.39 -13.05
CA TYR A 98 27.94 6.62 -13.84
C TYR A 98 29.04 6.53 -14.90
N PHE A 99 30.03 5.65 -14.76
CA PHE A 99 31.10 5.47 -15.76
C PHE A 99 30.66 4.67 -17.01
N GLU A 100 29.57 3.88 -16.94
CA GLU A 100 29.01 3.25 -18.14
C GLU A 100 28.23 4.22 -19.04
N GLY A 101 27.96 5.45 -18.58
CA GLY A 101 27.08 6.42 -19.25
C GLY A 101 27.76 7.48 -20.13
N THR A 102 29.08 7.65 -20.11
CA THR A 102 29.73 8.72 -20.90
C THR A 102 31.09 8.34 -21.47
N SER A 103 31.10 8.14 -22.80
CA SER A 103 32.16 8.52 -23.76
C SER A 103 33.56 7.89 -23.65
N ASN A 104 33.82 6.96 -24.58
CA ASN A 104 35.05 6.74 -25.37
C ASN A 104 36.34 7.43 -24.89
N TYR A 105 37.26 6.70 -24.24
CA TYR A 105 38.70 6.99 -24.29
C TYR A 105 39.55 5.70 -24.17
N SER A 106 40.40 5.51 -25.18
CA SER A 106 41.58 4.63 -25.32
C SER A 106 41.89 3.57 -24.24
N GLN A 107 41.76 2.31 -24.68
CA GLN A 107 42.73 1.22 -24.56
C GLN A 107 43.70 1.26 -23.35
N LYS A 108 43.30 0.59 -22.26
CA LYS A 108 44.22 -0.21 -21.45
C LYS A 108 43.58 -1.57 -21.18
N VAL A 109 44.12 -2.59 -21.83
CA VAL A 109 43.88 -3.99 -21.49
C VAL A 109 44.44 -4.18 -20.09
N VAL A 110 43.56 -4.41 -19.11
CA VAL A 110 43.95 -4.90 -17.80
C VAL A 110 43.54 -6.37 -17.79
N ASP A 111 44.53 -7.24 -17.93
CA ASP A 111 44.37 -8.68 -17.88
C ASP A 111 43.75 -9.07 -16.53
N LEU A 112 42.51 -9.56 -16.56
CA LEU A 112 41.89 -10.24 -15.42
C LEU A 112 41.43 -11.63 -15.87
N PRO A 113 41.68 -12.68 -15.06
CA PRO A 113 41.54 -14.06 -15.48
C PRO A 113 40.08 -14.44 -15.72
N VAL A 114 39.82 -15.08 -16.86
CA VAL A 114 38.53 -15.70 -17.20
C VAL A 114 38.31 -16.89 -16.26
N ILE A 115 37.36 -16.77 -15.32
CA ILE A 115 36.87 -17.91 -14.55
C ILE A 115 35.83 -18.63 -15.42
N THR A 116 36.26 -19.67 -16.13
CA THR A 116 35.36 -20.60 -16.81
C THR A 116 34.71 -21.51 -15.77
N VAL A 117 33.41 -21.35 -15.52
CA VAL A 117 32.63 -22.32 -14.75
C VAL A 117 32.21 -23.44 -15.71
N VAL A 118 32.82 -24.61 -15.54
CA VAL A 118 32.41 -25.86 -16.21
C VAL A 118 31.26 -26.45 -15.39
N TYR A 119 30.08 -26.60 -16.00
CA TYR A 119 28.99 -27.39 -15.42
C TYR A 119 29.27 -28.87 -15.68
N GLN A 120 29.25 -29.69 -14.62
CA GLN A 120 29.19 -31.15 -14.73
C GLN A 120 27.76 -31.61 -14.97
#